data_AF-A0A9X2E0K5-F1
#
_entry.id   AF-A0A9X2E0K5-F1
#
_cell.length_a   1.000
_cell.length_b   1.000
_cell.length_c   1.000
_cell.angle_alpha   90.00
_cell.angle_beta   90.00
_cell.angle_gamma   90.00
#
_symmetry.space_group_name_H-M   'P 1'
#
loop_
_entity.id
_entity.type
_entity.pdbx_description
1 polymer ?
#
loop_
_entity_poly.entity_id
_entity_poly.type
_entity_poly.pdbx_seq_one_letter_code
_entity_poly.pdbx_strand_id
1 'polypeptide(L)' 'MLPDRRSPEVREARPGLFVLELRRTLTRPAEELGVVVRTGGTWTALSLEGVAVGGDTFHEAVSVLARP' A
#
# COMPACT_ATOMS: atom_id res chain seq x y z
N MET A 1 9.73 3.05 -24.47
CA MET A 1 8.46 2.93 -23.74
C MET A 1 8.67 3.46 -22.33
N LEU A 2 7.92 4.46 -21.91
CA LEU A 2 7.88 4.88 -20.51
C LEU A 2 7.11 3.81 -19.73
N PRO A 3 7.58 3.34 -18.55
CA PRO A 3 6.81 2.41 -17.74
C PRO A 3 5.45 3.00 -17.45
N ASP A 4 4.40 2.18 -17.52
CA ASP A 4 3.04 2.60 -17.19
C ASP A 4 3.03 3.12 -15.76
N ARG A 5 2.87 4.44 -15.59
CA ARG A 5 3.08 5.17 -14.32
C ARG A 5 1.84 5.09 -13.43
N ARG A 6 1.26 3.91 -13.33
CA ARG A 6 0.14 3.59 -12.42
C ARG A 6 0.52 2.48 -11.44
N SER A 7 1.78 2.04 -11.45
CA SER A 7 2.28 1.08 -10.48
C SER A 7 2.33 1.74 -9.10
N PRO A 8 1.71 1.13 -8.07
CA PRO A 8 1.86 1.58 -6.69
C PRO A 8 3.32 1.49 -6.26
N GLU A 9 3.82 2.52 -5.58
CA GLU A 9 5.08 2.46 -4.85
C GLU A 9 4.82 2.16 -3.38
N VAL A 10 5.68 1.34 -2.78
CA VAL A 10 5.65 1.05 -1.34
C VAL A 10 6.75 1.84 -0.66
N ARG A 11 6.40 2.58 0.39
CA ARG A 11 7.36 3.33 1.21
C ARG A 11 7.21 2.95 2.67
N GLU A 12 8.31 2.60 3.33
CA GLU A 12 8.31 2.43 4.80
C GLU A 12 8.40 3.80 5.48
N ALA A 13 7.35 4.20 6.18
CA ALA A 13 7.28 5.50 6.87
C ALA A 13 7.89 5.44 8.28
N ARG A 14 7.82 4.27 8.91
CA ARG A 14 8.45 3.91 10.20
C ARG A 14 8.51 2.37 10.28
N PRO A 15 9.31 1.78 11.18
CA PRO A 15 9.39 0.33 11.31
C PRO A 15 8.01 -0.32 11.43
N GLY A 16 7.66 -1.15 10.45
CA GLY A 16 6.37 -1.85 10.42
C GLY A 16 5.17 -1.03 9.91
N LEU A 17 5.37 0.20 9.44
CA LEU A 17 4.35 1.01 8.77
C LEU A 17 4.75 1.29 7.33
N PHE A 18 3.93 0.84 6.40
CA PHE A 18 4.14 0.97 4.97
C PHE A 18 3.00 1.74 4.34
N VAL A 19 3.32 2.73 3.51
CA VAL A 19 2.36 3.53 2.76
C VAL A 19 2.42 3.06 1.31
N LEU A 20 1.26 2.82 0.71
CA LEU A 20 1.12 2.57 -0.72
C LEU A 20 0.70 3.86 -1.41
N GLU A 21 1.56 4.33 -2.31
CA GLU A 21 1.38 5.60 -3.02
C GLU A 21 1.21 5.34 -4.52
N LEU A 22 0.15 5.88 -5.12
CA LEU A 22 -0.02 5.90 -6.57
C LEU A 22 0.69 7.13 -7.14
N ARG A 23 1.79 6.92 -7.86
CA ARG A 23 2.49 7.99 -8.57
C ARG A 23 1.96 8.18 -9.98
N ARG A 24 0.98 9.07 -10.17
CA ARG A 24 0.39 9.34 -11.49
C ARG A 24 1.39 9.96 -12.49
N THR A 25 2.32 10.81 -12.04
CA THR A 25 3.47 11.32 -12.81
C THR A 25 4.61 11.75 -11.86
N LEU A 26 5.82 12.02 -12.37
CA LEU A 26 6.92 12.63 -11.58
C LEU A 26 6.58 14.03 -11.05
N THR A 27 5.62 14.71 -11.68
CA THR A 27 5.27 16.12 -11.45
C THR A 27 3.93 16.30 -10.72
N ARG A 28 3.15 15.23 -10.56
CA ARG A 28 1.90 15.24 -9.78
C ARG A 28 2.19 14.70 -8.38
N PRO A 29 1.53 15.25 -7.35
CA PRO A 29 1.62 14.70 -6.00
C PRO A 29 1.14 13.24 -6.00
N ALA A 30 1.79 12.41 -5.17
CA ALA A 30 1.37 11.04 -4.94
C ALA A 30 -0.01 11.02 -4.26
N GLU A 31 -0.85 10.07 -4.66
CA GLU A 31 -2.14 9.81 -4.01
C GLU A 31 -1.96 8.59 -3.10
N GLU A 32 -2.25 8.73 -1.80
CA GLU A 32 -2.19 7.61 -0.87
C GLU A 32 -3.36 6.66 -1.16
N LEU A 33 -3.03 5.41 -1.50
CA LEU A 33 -4.02 4.35 -1.75
C LEU A 33 -4.40 3.63 -0.47
N GLY A 34 -3.48 3.58 0.49
CA GLY A 34 -3.70 2.92 1.76
C GLY A 34 -2.42 2.70 2.54
N VAL A 35 -2.58 2.10 3.71
CA VAL A 35 -1.53 1.84 4.68
C VAL A 35 -1.51 0.37 5.03
N VAL A 36 -0.33 -0.22 5.08
CA VAL A 36 -0.11 -1.57 5.60
C VAL A 36 0.69 -1.48 6.90
N VAL A 37 0.15 -2.05 7.97
CA VAL A 37 0.75 -2.08 9.31
C VAL A 37 1.12 -3.51 9.68
N ARG A 38 2.34 -3.69 10.18
CA ARG A 38 2.78 -4.93 10.83
C ARG A 38 2.67 -4.79 12.34
N THR A 39 1.85 -5.63 12.95
CA THR A 39 1.76 -5.76 14.41
C THR A 39 2.12 -7.18 14.80
N GLY A 40 3.33 -7.38 15.34
CA GLY A 40 3.87 -8.70 15.63
C GLY A 40 4.09 -9.52 14.35
N GLY A 41 3.44 -10.69 14.27
CA GLY A 41 3.46 -11.58 13.10
C GLY A 41 2.42 -11.24 12.03
N THR A 42 1.46 -10.35 12.33
CA THR A 42 0.29 -10.12 11.48
C THR A 42 0.40 -8.83 10.69
N TRP A 43 -0.06 -8.88 9.45
CA TRP A 43 -0.18 -7.73 8.55
C TRP A 43 -1.63 -7.28 8.42
N THR A 44 -1.87 -5.98 8.58
CA THR A 44 -3.18 -5.33 8.47
C THR A 44 -3.11 -4.23 7.41
N ALA A 45 -4.10 -4.18 6.54
CA ALA A 45 -4.25 -3.17 5.50
C ALA A 45 -5.39 -2.19 5.86
N LEU A 46 -5.19 -0.92 5.56
CA LEU A 46 -6.13 0.18 5.77
C LEU A 46 -6.30 0.88 4.43
N SER A 47 -7.48 0.78 3.83
CA SER A 47 -7.85 1.54 2.63
C SER A 47 -8.83 2.65 3.00
N LEU A 48 -9.24 3.43 2.00
CA LEU A 48 -10.31 4.41 2.17
C LEU A 48 -11.67 3.75 2.47
N GLU A 49 -11.89 2.51 2.03
CA GLU A 49 -13.12 1.77 2.30
C GLU A 49 -13.17 1.15 3.70
N GLY A 50 -12.03 1.00 4.38
CA GLY A 50 -11.97 0.49 5.75
C GLY A 50 -10.73 -0.33 6.06
N VAL A 51 -10.78 -1.06 7.18
CA VAL A 51 -9.68 -1.89 7.68
C VAL A 51 -9.88 -3.34 7.26
N ALA A 52 -8.85 -3.96 6.67
CA ALA A 52 -8.84 -5.36 6.30
C ALA A 52 -7.60 -6.06 6.87
N VAL A 53 -7.74 -7.29 7.37
CA VAL A 53 -6.59 -8.09 7.83
C VAL A 53 -6.00 -8.83 6.64
N GLY A 54 -4.70 -8.65 6.42
CA GLY A 54 -3.97 -9.14 5.26
C GLY A 54 -3.42 -10.56 5.41
N GLY A 55 -3.14 -11.01 6.63
CA GLY A 55 -2.57 -12.34 6.89
C GLY A 55 -1.14 -12.29 7.44
N ASP A 56 -0.36 -13.34 7.18
CA ASP A 56 0.98 -13.52 7.73
C ASP A 56 2.07 -12.86 6.87
N THR A 57 1.73 -12.45 5.64
CA THR A 57 2.68 -11.82 4.72
C THR A 57 2.26 -10.42 4.27
N PHE A 58 3.27 -9.60 3.95
CA PHE A 58 3.06 -8.27 3.38
C PHE A 58 2.28 -8.33 2.05
N HIS A 59 2.55 -9.34 1.22
CA HIS A 59 1.96 -9.44 -0.11
C HIS A 59 0.45 -9.73 -0.04
N GLU A 60 0.03 -10.59 0.88
CA GLU A 60 -1.39 -10.83 1.13
C GLU A 60 -2.08 -9.54 1.61
N ALA A 61 -1.46 -8.77 2.51
CA ALA A 61 -1.98 -7.47 2.95
C ALA A 61 -2.08 -6.41 1.84
N VAL A 62 -1.12 -6.38 0.91
CA VAL A 62 -1.22 -5.49 -0.26
C VAL A 62 -2.33 -5.94 -1.21
N SER A 63 -2.52 -7.25 -1.37
CA SER A 63 -3.55 -7.78 -2.28
C SER A 63 -4.97 -7.36 -1.91
N VAL A 64 -5.23 -7.11 -0.61
CA VAL A 64 -6.52 -6.62 -0.13
C VAL A 64 -6.78 -5.17 -0.51
N LEU A 65 -5.74 -4.35 -0.66
CA LEU A 65 -5.82 -2.96 -1.15
C LEU A 65 -5.99 -2.86 -2.67
N ALA A 66 -5.65 -3.92 -3.41
CA ALA A 66 -5.72 -3.96 -4.86
C ALA A 66 -7.06 -4.50 -5.39
N ARG A 67 -8.00 -4.87 -4.50
CA ARG A 67 -9.34 -5.31 -4.91
C ARG A 67 -10.24 -4.09 -5.17
N PRO A 68 -10.93 -4.04 -6.32
CA PRO A 68 -11.90 -2.99 -6.60
C PRO A 68 -13.15 -3.08 -5.71
#